data_AF-A0A920R7F6-F1
#
_entry.id   AF-A0A920R7F6-F1
#
_cell.length_a   1.000
_cell.length_b   1.000
_cell.length_c   1.000
_cell.angle_alpha   90.00
_cell.angle_beta   90.00
_cell.angle_gamma   90.00
#
_symmetry.space_group_name_H-M   'P 1'
#
loop_
_entity.id
_entity.type
_entity.pdbx_description
1 polymer ?
#
loop_
_entity_poly.entity_id
_entity_poly.type
_entity_poly.pdbx_seq_one_letter_code
_entity_poly.pdbx_strand_id
1 'polypeptide(L)' 'MGHYEEALENLRRAFAVFPDHEVASHVGEVLWMMDRRDEAIQVWEDALQERPDSELIKEVIERFHPYE' A
#
# COMPACT_ATOMS: atom_id res chain seq x y z
N MET A 1 9.62 -11.72 -10.78
CA MET A 1 9.70 -10.26 -10.96
C MET A 1 8.50 -9.77 -11.77
N GLY A 2 8.36 -10.11 -13.06
CA GLY A 2 7.30 -9.53 -13.93
C GLY A 2 5.84 -9.56 -13.46
N HIS A 3 5.43 -10.50 -12.58
CA HIS A 3 4.07 -10.53 -12.05
C HIS A 3 3.79 -9.40 -11.04
N TYR A 4 4.81 -8.92 -10.32
CA TYR A 4 4.64 -7.83 -9.36
C TYR A 4 4.56 -6.47 -10.04
N GLU A 5 5.34 -6.23 -11.10
CA GLU A 5 5.20 -5.01 -11.91
C GLU A 5 3.80 -4.91 -12.54
N GLU A 6 3.29 -5.99 -13.13
CA GLU A 6 1.95 -6.01 -13.72
C GLU A 6 0.85 -5.84 -12.65
N ALA A 7 0.99 -6.49 -11.49
CA ALA A 7 0.07 -6.31 -10.37
C ALA A 7 0.06 -4.85 -9.90
N LEU A 8 1.23 -4.24 -9.73
CA LEU A 8 1.35 -2.85 -9.32
C LEU A 8 0.72 -1.89 -10.33
N GLU A 9 0.92 -2.12 -11.63
CA GLU A 9 0.30 -1.29 -12.68
C GLU A 9 -1.23 -1.38 -12.62
N ASN A 10 -1.78 -2.58 -12.49
CA ASN A 10 -3.23 -2.78 -12.39
C ASN A 10 -3.81 -2.16 -11.12
N LEU A 11 -3.14 -2.32 -9.97
CA LEU A 11 -3.56 -1.71 -8.70
C LEU A 11 -3.52 -0.17 -8.78
N ARG A 12 -2.49 0.43 -9.40
CA ARG A 12 -2.42 1.88 -9.61
C ARG A 12 -3.53 2.39 -10.51
N ARG A 13 -3.89 1.66 -11.57
CA ARG A 13 -5.05 2.01 -12.41
C ARG A 13 -6.35 1.93 -11.63
N ALA A 14 -6.53 0.89 -10.80
CA ALA A 14 -7.69 0.77 -9.94
C ALA A 14 -7.78 1.94 -8.94
N PHE A 15 -6.66 2.28 -8.29
CA PHE A 15 -6.57 3.38 -7.34
C PHE A 15 -6.91 4.74 -7.97
N ALA A 16 -6.47 4.97 -9.21
CA ALA A 16 -6.79 6.20 -9.94
C ALA A 16 -8.30 6.39 -10.22
N VAL A 17 -9.06 5.29 -10.30
CA VAL A 17 -10.52 5.31 -10.51
C VAL A 17 -11.27 5.26 -9.18
N PHE A 18 -10.73 4.55 -8.20
CA PHE A 18 -11.31 4.32 -6.89
C PHE A 18 -10.22 4.48 -5.81
N PRO A 19 -9.97 5.72 -5.35
CA PRO A 19 -9.00 6.01 -4.32
C PRO A 19 -9.56 5.55 -2.97
N ASP A 20 -9.25 4.30 -2.64
CA ASP A 20 -9.76 3.60 -1.48
C ASP A 20 -8.63 2.96 -0.68
N HIS A 21 -8.78 2.94 0.64
CA HIS A 21 -7.77 2.46 1.57
C HIS A 21 -7.44 0.96 1.40
N GLU A 22 -8.36 0.14 0.90
CA GLU A 22 -8.10 -1.27 0.61
C GLU A 22 -7.20 -1.42 -0.63
N VAL A 23 -7.39 -0.56 -1.62
CA VAL A 23 -6.49 -0.55 -2.78
C VAL A 23 -5.11 -0.05 -2.38
N ALA A 24 -5.03 1.00 -1.55
CA ALA A 24 -3.77 1.51 -1.03
C ALA A 24 -3.00 0.45 -0.20
N SER A 25 -3.71 -0.36 0.60
CA SER A 25 -3.08 -1.44 1.37
C SER A 25 -2.36 -2.43 0.45
N HIS A 26 -3.03 -2.87 -0.62
CA HIS A 26 -2.46 -3.80 -1.59
C HIS A 26 -1.34 -3.20 -2.45
N VAL A 27 -1.42 -1.92 -2.82
CA VAL A 27 -0.33 -1.23 -3.52
C VAL A 27 0.94 -1.26 -2.67
N GLY A 28 0.84 -0.93 -1.38
CA GLY A 28 2.00 -0.98 -0.48
C GLY A 28 2.53 -2.40 -0.27
N GLU A 29 1.66 -3.41 -0.13
CA GLU A 29 2.08 -4.82 -0.03
C GLU A 29 2.91 -5.27 -1.25
N VAL A 30 2.45 -4.96 -2.47
CA VAL A 30 3.17 -5.30 -3.69
C VAL A 30 4.51 -4.58 -3.76
N LEU A 31 4.55 -3.28 -3.44
CA LEU A 31 5.80 -2.51 -3.37
C LEU A 31 6.78 -3.11 -2.36
N TRP A 32 6.30 -3.53 -1.20
CA TRP A 32 7.11 -4.18 -0.17
C TRP A 32 7.71 -5.50 -0.68
N MET A 33 6.91 -6.34 -1.34
CA MET A 33 7.35 -7.61 -1.93
C MET A 33 8.37 -7.41 -3.07
N MET A 34 8.43 -6.21 -3.66
CA MET A 34 9.43 -5.81 -4.64
C MET A 34 10.69 -5.18 -4.00
N ASP A 35 10.80 -5.20 -2.67
CA ASP A 35 11.85 -4.53 -1.87
C ASP A 35 11.85 -2.99 -2.01
N ARG A 36 10.75 -2.40 -2.47
CA ARG A 36 10.53 -0.95 -2.62
C ARG A 36 9.85 -0.38 -1.37
N ARG A 37 10.51 -0.56 -0.22
CA ARG A 37 9.89 -0.34 1.10
C ARG A 37 9.56 1.11 1.38
N ASP A 38 10.41 2.04 0.98
CA ASP A 38 10.16 3.48 1.16
C ASP A 38 8.87 3.91 0.43
N GLU A 39 8.65 3.39 -0.78
CA GLU A 39 7.42 3.66 -1.53
C GLU A 39 6.20 2.99 -0.92
N ALA A 40 6.33 1.78 -0.36
CA ALA A 40 5.25 1.11 0.35
C ALA A 40 4.82 1.91 1.59
N ILE A 41 5.79 2.38 2.38
CA ILE A 41 5.54 3.19 3.58
C ILE A 41 4.84 4.49 3.19
N GLN A 42 5.33 5.21 2.18
CA GLN A 42 4.70 6.44 1.73
C GLN A 42 3.23 6.23 1.33
N VAL A 43 2.92 5.15 0.61
CA VAL A 43 1.53 4.84 0.22
C VAL A 43 0.64 4.61 1.44
N TRP A 44 1.13 3.88 2.45
CA TRP A 44 0.35 3.64 3.67
C TRP A 44 0.21 4.90 4.53
N GLU A 45 1.25 5.73 4.63
CA GLU A 45 1.20 7.01 5.33
C GLU A 45 0.20 7.97 4.66
N ASP A 46 0.24 8.10 3.34
CA ASP A 46 -0.72 8.92 2.58
C ASP A 46 -2.16 8.41 2.79
N ALA A 47 -2.35 7.10 2.77
CA ALA A 47 -3.66 6.49 3.04
C ALA A 47 -4.16 6.77 4.47
N LEU A 48 -3.28 6.82 5.48
CA LEU A 48 -3.64 7.23 6.85
C LEU A 48 -3.87 8.73 6.99
N GLN A 49 -3.19 9.57 6.20
CA GLN A 49 -3.48 11.00 6.18
C GLN A 49 -4.89 11.28 5.66
N GLU A 50 -5.33 10.54 4.63
CA GLU A 50 -6.68 10.64 4.09
C GLU A 50 -7.72 9.97 4.99
N ARG A 51 -7.39 8.81 5.59
CA ARG A 51 -8.26 8.04 6.49
C ARG A 51 -7.54 7.61 7.78
N PRO A 52 -7.44 8.50 8.79
CA PRO A 52 -6.74 8.22 10.04
C PRO A 52 -7.35 7.08 10.87
N ASP A 53 -8.63 6.78 10.66
CA ASP A 53 -9.40 5.72 11.32
C ASP A 53 -9.36 4.37 10.59
N SER A 54 -8.59 4.28 9.50
CA SER A 54 -8.40 3.03 8.76
C SER A 54 -7.62 1.99 9.57
N GLU A 55 -8.33 1.09 10.24
CA GLU A 55 -7.73 -0.06 10.94
C GLU A 55 -6.97 -0.96 9.97
N LEU A 56 -7.49 -1.16 8.75
CA LEU A 56 -6.84 -1.95 7.72
C LEU A 56 -5.40 -1.50 7.42
N ILE A 57 -5.19 -0.18 7.27
CA ILE A 57 -3.85 0.34 6.96
C ILE A 57 -2.94 0.21 8.18
N LYS A 58 -3.45 0.47 9.39
CA LYS A 58 -2.68 0.28 10.62
C LYS A 58 -2.22 -1.17 10.78
N GLU A 59 -3.10 -2.14 10.54
CA GLU A 59 -2.77 -3.57 10.60
C GLU A 59 -1.71 -3.97 9.57
N VAL A 60 -1.78 -3.42 8.35
CA VAL A 60 -0.77 -3.70 7.31
C VAL A 60 0.58 -3.09 7.68
N ILE A 61 0.62 -1.84 8.14
CA ILE A 61 1.86 -1.23 8.64
C ILE A 61 2.44 -2.07 9.78
N GLU A 62 1.63 -2.45 10.78
CA GLU A 62 2.11 -3.28 11.91
C GLU A 62 2.70 -4.62 11.45
N ARG A 63 2.10 -5.24 10.43
CA ARG A 63 2.57 -6.52 9.88
C ARG A 63 3.92 -6.42 9.18
N PHE A 64 4.15 -5.37 8.40
CA PHE A 64 5.33 -5.25 7.54
C PHE A 64 6.43 -4.38 8.16
N HIS A 65 6.06 -3.38 8.95
CA HIS A 65 6.94 -2.43 9.61
C HIS A 65 6.45 -2.17 11.04
N PRO A 66 6.58 -3.15 11.96
CA PRO A 66 6.29 -2.91 13.36
C PRO A 66 7.26 -1.82 13.86
N TYR A 67 6.72 -0.79 14.53
CA TYR A 67 7.53 0.24 15.17
C TYR A 67 8.55 -0.44 16.11
N GLU A 68 9.86 -0.24 15.87
CA GLU A 68 10.94 -0.63 16.79
C GLU A 68 10.92 0.19 18.08
#